data_AF-A0AA90YYU3-F1
#
_entry.id   AF-A0AA90YYU3-F1
#
_cell.length_a   1.000
_cell.length_b   1.000
_cell.length_c   1.000
_cell.angle_alpha   90.00
_cell.angle_beta   90.00
_cell.angle_gamma   90.00
#
_symmetry.space_group_name_H-M   'P 1'
#
loop_
_entity.id
_entity.type
_entity.pdbx_description
1 polymer ?
#
loop_
_entity_poly.entity_id
_entity_poly.type
_entity_poly.pdbx_seq_one_letter_code
_entity_poly.pdbx_strand_id
1 'polypeptide(L)' 'MHFDLAHAAVIVVALIITNLALKSAGVINEENKHQWNWKVVLAYFVVVVIINLVWPI' A
#
# COMPACT_ATOMS: atom_id res chain seq x y z
N MET A 1 -0.80 25.08 -5.02
CA MET A 1 -0.21 24.20 -3.98
C MET A 1 -1.17 24.09 -2.78
N HIS A 2 -2.40 23.63 -3.01
CA HIS A 2 -3.47 23.63 -2.00
C HIS A 2 -3.72 22.18 -1.56
N PHE A 3 -2.89 21.75 -0.62
CA PHE A 3 -3.18 20.74 0.40
C PHE A 3 -4.03 19.53 -0.04
N ASP A 4 -3.40 18.60 -0.76
CA ASP A 4 -3.91 17.24 -0.93
C ASP A 4 -3.63 16.38 0.33
N LEU A 5 -3.76 17.01 1.52
CA LEU A 5 -3.47 16.38 2.81
C LEU A 5 -4.44 15.24 3.10
N ALA A 6 -5.69 15.40 2.69
CA ALA A 6 -6.69 14.34 2.77
C ALA A 6 -6.25 13.13 1.95
N HIS A 7 -5.72 13.36 0.75
CA HIS A 7 -5.23 12.33 -0.13
C HIS A 7 -3.97 11.65 0.40
N ALA A 8 -3.02 12.42 0.90
CA ALA A 8 -1.84 11.89 1.57
C ALA A 8 -2.23 11.05 2.79
N ALA A 9 -3.21 11.49 3.58
CA ALA A 9 -3.73 10.72 4.71
C ALA A 9 -4.39 9.40 4.25
N VAL A 10 -5.20 9.42 3.19
CA VAL A 10 -5.80 8.21 2.60
C VAL A 10 -4.73 7.24 2.11
N ILE A 11 -3.69 7.73 1.42
CA ILE A 11 -2.57 6.90 0.95
C ILE A 11 -1.85 6.28 2.15
N VAL A 12 -1.51 7.07 3.18
CA VAL A 12 -0.82 6.56 4.37
C VAL A 12 -1.65 5.48 5.06
N VAL A 13 -2.96 5.70 5.25
CA VAL A 13 -3.86 4.71 5.85
C VAL A 13 -3.92 3.44 5.00
N ALA A 14 -4.09 3.59 3.68
CA ALA A 14 -4.15 2.45 2.77
C ALA A 14 -2.84 1.65 2.76
N LEU A 15 -1.68 2.33 2.82
CA LEU A 15 -0.37 1.67 2.93
C LEU A 15 -0.22 0.90 4.23
N ILE A 16 -0.68 1.45 5.36
CA ILE A 16 -0.65 0.75 6.66
C ILE A 16 -1.52 -0.51 6.61
N ILE A 17 -2.76 -0.38 6.10
CA ILE A 17 -3.68 -1.52 5.96
C ILE A 17 -3.08 -2.58 5.05
N THR A 18 -2.45 -2.17 3.94
CA THR A 18 -1.80 -3.07 2.99
C THR A 18 -0.65 -3.82 3.63
N ASN A 19 0.18 -3.13 4.41
CA ASN A 19 1.28 -3.75 5.14
C ASN A 19 0.77 -4.76 6.18
N LEU A 20 -0.30 -4.41 6.90
CA LEU A 20 -0.95 -5.30 7.86
C LEU A 20 -1.57 -6.52 7.17
N ALA A 21 -2.26 -6.33 6.05
CA ALA A 21 -2.83 -7.42 5.26
C ALA A 21 -1.74 -8.33 4.68
N LEU A 22 -0.64 -7.78 4.19
CA LEU A 22 0.51 -8.54 3.70
C LEU A 22 1.23 -9.31 4.81
N LYS A 23 1.34 -8.72 6.02
CA LYS A 23 1.88 -9.40 7.21
C LYS A 23 0.95 -10.54 7.65
N SER A 24 -0.35 -10.27 7.72
CA SER A 24 -1.37 -11.26 8.10
C SER A 24 -1.51 -12.39 7.09
N ALA A 25 -1.31 -12.11 5.80
CA ALA A 25 -1.31 -13.11 4.74
C ALA A 25 -0.01 -13.92 4.68
N GLY A 26 0.97 -13.65 5.58
CA GLY A 26 2.27 -14.32 5.59
C GLY A 26 3.13 -14.00 4.36
N VAL A 27 2.82 -12.93 3.63
CA VAL A 27 3.61 -12.49 2.47
C VAL A 27 4.86 -11.75 2.92
N ILE A 28 4.75 -10.98 4.00
CA ILE A 28 5.89 -10.34 4.68
C ILE A 28 6.21 -11.18 5.92
N ASN A 29 7.20 -12.06 5.81
CA ASN A 29 7.80 -12.74 6.96
C ASN A 29 9.03 -11.96 7.41
N GLU A 30 9.15 -11.72 8.73
CA GLU A 30 10.30 -11.00 9.31
C GLU A 30 11.63 -11.68 8.98
N GLU A 31 11.63 -12.98 8.74
CA GLU A 31 12.79 -13.78 8.33
C GLU A 31 13.24 -13.53 6.87
N ASN A 32 12.34 -13.08 5.99
CA ASN A 32 12.61 -12.82 4.56
C ASN A 32 12.42 -11.35 4.19
N LYS A 33 12.61 -10.44 5.14
CA LYS A 33 12.44 -9.00 4.96
C LYS A 33 13.34 -8.39 3.87
N HIS A 34 14.40 -9.09 3.46
CA HIS A 34 15.36 -8.64 2.45
C HIS A 34 15.13 -9.25 1.05
N GLN A 35 14.21 -10.21 0.89
CA GLN A 35 13.91 -10.75 -0.43
C GLN A 35 12.88 -9.87 -1.14
N TRP A 36 13.24 -9.43 -2.35
CA TRP A 36 12.35 -8.66 -3.20
C TRP A 36 11.12 -9.50 -3.56
N ASN A 37 10.00 -9.21 -2.91
CA ASN A 37 8.79 -10.00 -3.04
C ASN A 37 7.83 -9.32 -4.03
N TRP A 38 7.75 -9.85 -5.25
CA TRP A 38 6.85 -9.36 -6.31
C TRP A 38 5.39 -9.20 -5.83
N LYS A 39 4.96 -10.04 -4.87
CA LYS A 39 3.61 -9.95 -4.28
C LYS A 39 3.39 -8.63 -3.52
N VAL A 40 4.43 -8.11 -2.87
CA VAL A 40 4.37 -6.81 -2.18
C VAL A 40 4.23 -5.70 -3.23
N VAL A 41 5.04 -5.73 -4.29
CA VAL A 41 4.97 -4.75 -5.38
C VAL A 41 3.57 -4.74 -6.01
N LEU A 42 3.01 -5.92 -6.30
CA LEU A 42 1.65 -6.06 -6.82
C LEU A 42 0.59 -5.50 -5.86
N ALA A 43 0.71 -5.78 -4.55
CA ALA A 43 -0.23 -5.27 -3.56
C ALA A 43 -0.19 -3.74 -3.46
N TYR A 44 1.00 -3.14 -3.44
CA TYR A 44 1.16 -1.69 -3.49
C TYR A 44 0.59 -1.09 -4.78
N PHE A 45 0.82 -1.75 -5.93
CA PHE A 45 0.27 -1.31 -7.21
C PHE A 45 -1.27 -1.32 -7.22
N VAL A 46 -1.89 -2.40 -6.74
CA VAL A 46 -3.36 -2.50 -6.64
C VAL A 46 -3.92 -1.39 -5.75
N VAL A 47 -3.26 -1.09 -4.62
CA VAL A 47 -3.71 -0.04 -3.70
C VAL A 47 -3.66 1.33 -4.33
N VAL A 48 -2.55 1.66 -5.01
CA VAL A 48 -2.42 2.92 -5.74
C VAL A 48 -3.46 3.01 -6.86
N VAL A 49 -3.71 1.92 -7.58
CA VAL A 49 -4.74 1.87 -8.62
C VAL A 49 -6.14 2.09 -8.05
N ILE A 50 -6.48 1.47 -6.92
CA ILE A 50 -7.79 1.65 -6.26
C ILE A 50 -7.97 3.10 -5.81
N ILE A 51 -6.95 3.69 -5.18
CA ILE A 51 -7.00 5.09 -4.74
C ILE A 51 -7.17 6.01 -5.95
N ASN A 52 -6.40 5.79 -7.02
CA ASN A 52 -6.49 6.55 -8.25
C ASN A 52 -7.82 6.35 -8.99
N LEU A 53 -8.50 5.22 -8.80
CA LEU A 53 -9.83 4.96 -9.37
C LEU A 53 -10.93 5.68 -8.59
N VAL A 54 -10.87 5.65 -7.25
CA VAL A 54 -11.84 6.30 -6.37
C VAL A 54 -11.70 7.82 -6.44
N TRP A 55 -10.46 8.31 -6.51
CA TRP A 55 -10.14 9.72 -6.62
C TRP A 55 -9.09 9.91 -7.72
N PRO A 56 -9.51 10.01 -8.98
CA PRO A 56 -8.61 10.37 -10.07
C PRO A 56 -8.27 11.85 -9.91
N ILE A 57 -7.09 12.15 -9.39
CA ILE A 57 -6.57 13.52 -9.30
C ILE A 57 -5.62 13.82 -10.47
#